data_AF-Q59DK6-F1
#
_entry.id   AF-Q59DK6-F1
#
_cell.length_a   1.000
_cell.length_b   1.000
_cell.length_c   1.000
_cell.angle_alpha   90.00
_cell.angle_beta   90.00
_cell.angle_gamma   90.00
#
_symmetry.space_group_name_H-M   'P 1'
#
loop_
_entity.id
_entity.type
_entity.pdbx_description
1 polymer ?
#
loop_
_entity_poly.entity_id
_entity_poly.type
_entity_poly.pdbx_seq_one_letter_code
_entity_poly.pdbx_strand_id
1 'polypeptide(L)'
;GLGAGDEVIAPGLSWVASASTIVGVNAVPVLVDIDPRTLCLDPAAVEAAITPATKAVVVVHLYSAVADLDALRAVADRHGLPLIEDCAQA
;
A
#
# COMPACT_ATOMS: atom_id res chain seq x y z
N GLY A 1 0.92 -13.21 -10.40
CA GLY A 1 0.79 -11.85 -10.95
C GLY A 1 -0.53 -11.27 -10.49
N LEU A 2 -0.68 -9.94 -10.55
CA LEU A 2 -1.93 -9.24 -10.21
C LEU A 2 -2.89 -9.23 -11.40
N GLY A 3 -4.20 -9.30 -11.12
CA GLY A 3 -5.24 -9.24 -12.15
C GLY A 3 -6.62 -8.87 -11.61
N ALA A 4 -7.65 -9.19 -12.39
CA ALA A 4 -9.01 -8.78 -12.12
C ALA A 4 -9.53 -9.29 -10.77
N GLY A 5 -10.01 -8.37 -9.92
CA GLY A 5 -10.59 -8.70 -8.62
C GLY A 5 -9.59 -8.94 -7.49
N ASP A 6 -8.28 -8.95 -7.76
CA ASP A 6 -7.27 -8.96 -6.70
C ASP A 6 -7.31 -7.65 -5.91
N GLU A 7 -7.21 -7.70 -4.58
CA GLU A 7 -7.14 -6.51 -3.76
C GLU A 7 -5.68 -6.06 -3.59
N VAL A 8 -5.43 -4.76 -3.76
CA VAL A 8 -4.13 -4.14 -3.50
C VAL A 8 -4.32 -2.99 -2.51
N ILE A 9 -3.65 -3.07 -1.38
CA ILE A 9 -3.68 -2.00 -0.37
C ILE A 9 -2.83 -0.83 -0.87
N ALA A 10 -3.34 0.38 -0.75
CA ALA A 10 -2.63 1.62 -1.08
C ALA A 10 -3.04 2.75 -0.10
N PRO A 11 -2.19 3.77 0.12
CA PRO A 11 -2.57 4.89 0.98
C PRO A 11 -3.71 5.70 0.37
N GLY A 12 -4.66 6.11 1.21
CA GLY A 12 -5.74 7.03 0.83
C GLY A 12 -5.23 8.45 0.51
N LEU A 13 -4.05 8.81 1.02
CA LEU A 13 -3.35 10.06 0.71
C LEU A 13 -2.11 9.78 -0.17
N SER A 14 -2.23 10.09 -1.47
CA SER A 14 -1.12 10.03 -2.45
C SER A 14 -1.47 10.83 -3.72
N TRP A 15 -0.61 10.74 -4.74
CA TRP A 15 -0.97 11.06 -6.11
C TRP A 15 -1.90 9.99 -6.71
N VAL A 16 -2.83 10.39 -7.58
CA VAL A 16 -3.85 9.51 -8.17
C VAL A 16 -3.28 8.28 -8.87
N ALA A 17 -2.04 8.36 -9.37
CA ALA A 17 -1.38 7.26 -10.07
C ALA A 17 -1.22 6.00 -9.20
N SER A 18 -0.98 6.15 -7.89
CA SER A 18 -0.79 5.00 -6.99
C SER A 18 -2.04 4.12 -6.92
N ALA A 19 -3.24 4.71 -7.02
CA ALA A 19 -4.50 3.95 -7.08
C ALA A 19 -4.92 3.61 -8.52
N SER A 20 -4.73 4.51 -9.49
CA SER A 20 -5.21 4.29 -10.85
C SER A 20 -4.45 3.19 -11.58
N THR A 21 -3.19 2.93 -11.23
CA THR A 21 -2.40 1.82 -11.79
C THR A 21 -2.94 0.46 -11.36
N ILE A 22 -3.43 0.33 -10.13
CA ILE A 22 -4.13 -0.86 -9.62
C ILE A 22 -5.41 -1.09 -10.44
N VAL A 23 -6.22 -0.05 -10.61
CA VAL A 23 -7.42 -0.10 -11.46
C VAL A 23 -7.08 -0.43 -12.91
N GLY A 24 -5.95 0.06 -13.42
CA GLY A 24 -5.48 -0.19 -14.78
C GLY A 24 -5.24 -1.66 -15.12
N VAL A 25 -5.04 -2.51 -14.11
CA VAL A 25 -4.93 -3.98 -14.26
C VAL A 25 -6.20 -4.72 -13.83
N ASN A 26 -7.32 -4.00 -13.66
CA ASN A 26 -8.61 -4.48 -13.15
C ASN A 26 -8.59 -5.00 -11.69
N ALA A 27 -7.52 -4.72 -10.95
CA ALA A 27 -7.45 -4.99 -9.52
C ALA A 27 -8.27 -3.93 -8.74
N VAL A 28 -8.55 -4.23 -7.47
CA VAL A 28 -9.35 -3.39 -6.58
C VAL A 28 -8.42 -2.67 -5.59
N PRO A 29 -8.31 -1.33 -5.63
CA PRO A 29 -7.56 -0.59 -4.63
C PRO A 29 -8.32 -0.59 -3.31
N VAL A 30 -7.66 -1.05 -2.24
CA VAL A 30 -8.13 -0.95 -0.87
C VAL A 30 -7.41 0.24 -0.23
N LEU A 31 -8.11 1.36 -0.10
CA LEU A 31 -7.54 2.59 0.45
C LEU A 31 -7.44 2.49 1.97
N VAL A 32 -6.21 2.66 2.48
CA VAL A 32 -5.87 2.55 3.90
C VAL A 32 -5.32 3.88 4.39
N ASP A 33 -5.57 4.17 5.66
CA ASP A 33 -5.17 5.43 6.28
C ASP A 33 -3.65 5.52 6.51
N ILE A 34 -3.19 6.73 6.76
CA ILE A 34 -1.78 7.09 6.97
C ILE A 34 -1.50 7.41 8.44
N ASP A 35 -0.23 7.36 8.86
CA ASP A 35 0.19 7.99 10.12
C ASP A 35 0.19 9.51 9.94
N PRO A 36 -0.61 10.28 10.70
CA PRO A 36 -0.71 11.73 10.53
C PRO A 36 0.60 12.49 10.81
N ARG A 37 1.61 11.86 11.43
CA ARG A 37 2.91 12.46 11.72
C ARG A 37 3.89 12.35 10.56
N THR A 38 3.81 11.25 9.79
CA THR A 38 4.73 10.96 8.68
C THR A 38 4.07 11.16 7.31
N LEU A 39 2.74 11.18 7.28
CA LEU A 39 1.91 11.18 6.07
C LEU A 39 2.12 9.96 5.17
N CYS A 40 2.79 8.92 5.70
CA CYS A 40 3.00 7.64 5.05
C CYS A 40 2.01 6.60 5.57
N LEU A 41 1.84 5.51 4.83
CA LEU A 41 0.92 4.42 5.15
C LEU A 41 1.12 3.88 6.58
N ASP A 42 0.05 3.77 7.38
CA ASP A 42 0.10 3.26 8.76
C ASP A 42 0.16 1.72 8.77
N PRO A 43 1.25 1.10 9.28
CA PRO A 43 1.38 -0.36 9.34
C PRO A 43 0.23 -1.07 10.09
N ALA A 44 -0.31 -0.45 11.15
CA ALA A 44 -1.41 -1.05 11.91
C ALA A 44 -2.72 -1.03 11.12
N ALA A 45 -2.98 0.06 10.39
CA ALA A 45 -4.12 0.17 9.50
C ALA A 45 -4.01 -0.82 8.32
N VAL A 46 -2.80 -1.06 7.82
CA VAL A 46 -2.54 -2.08 6.79
C VAL A 46 -2.88 -3.46 7.33
N GLU A 47 -2.34 -3.86 8.49
CA GLU A 47 -2.59 -5.18 9.07
C GLU A 47 -4.08 -5.43 9.31
N ALA A 48 -4.82 -4.40 9.74
CA ALA A 48 -6.28 -4.48 9.93
C ALA A 48 -7.10 -4.57 8.63
N ALA A 49 -6.56 -4.07 7.51
CA ALA A 49 -7.25 -4.05 6.22
C ALA A 49 -7.00 -5.32 5.37
N ILE A 50 -6.04 -6.16 5.75
CA ILE A 50 -5.73 -7.39 5.01
C ILE A 50 -6.90 -8.36 5.04
N THR A 51 -7.27 -8.86 3.86
CA THR A 51 -8.27 -9.91 3.65
C THR A 51 -7.64 -11.10 2.91
N PRO A 52 -8.35 -12.24 2.79
CA PRO A 52 -7.91 -13.33 1.90
C PRO A 52 -7.78 -12.94 0.41
N ALA A 53 -8.40 -11.83 -0.02
CA ALA A 53 -8.31 -11.33 -1.38
C ALA A 53 -7.11 -10.39 -1.62
N THR A 54 -6.46 -9.92 -0.55
CA THR A 54 -5.27 -9.06 -0.65
C THR A 54 -4.11 -9.79 -1.31
N LYS A 55 -3.50 -9.17 -2.33
CA LYS A 55 -2.38 -9.73 -3.12
C LYS A 55 -1.12 -8.88 -3.11
N ALA A 56 -1.20 -7.62 -2.70
CA ALA A 56 -0.04 -6.74 -2.58
C ALA A 56 -0.34 -5.55 -1.67
N VAL A 57 0.72 -4.90 -1.20
CA VAL A 57 0.68 -3.60 -0.53
C VAL A 57 1.56 -2.64 -1.33
N VAL A 58 1.01 -1.48 -1.70
CA VAL A 58 1.75 -0.36 -2.26
C VAL A 58 1.96 0.67 -1.17
N VAL A 59 3.21 1.02 -0.90
CA VAL A 59 3.60 2.11 -0.01
C VAL A 59 4.09 3.30 -0.82
N VAL A 60 3.79 4.51 -0.37
CA VAL A 60 4.22 5.76 -1.01
C VAL A 60 5.10 6.54 -0.02
N HIS A 61 6.24 7.01 -0.50
CA HIS A 61 7.14 7.89 0.24
C HIS A 61 6.73 9.36 0.06
N LEU A 62 5.65 9.74 0.72
CA LEU A 62 4.98 11.01 0.46
C LEU A 62 5.84 12.20 0.93
N TYR A 63 5.95 13.24 0.09
CA TYR A 63 6.67 14.49 0.42
C TYR A 63 8.10 14.28 0.93
N SER A 64 8.82 13.33 0.36
CA SER A 64 10.18 12.94 0.74
C SER A 64 10.31 12.39 2.17
N ALA A 65 9.18 12.05 2.81
CA ALA A 65 9.18 11.22 4.01
C ALA A 65 9.36 9.75 3.60
N VAL A 66 10.24 9.05 4.32
CA VAL A 66 10.43 7.61 4.15
C VAL A 66 9.40 6.90 5.04
N ALA A 67 8.64 5.99 4.44
CA ALA A 67 7.67 5.19 5.18
C ALA A 67 8.39 4.23 6.12
N ASP A 68 7.71 3.76 7.17
CA ASP A 68 8.28 2.74 8.07
C ASP A 68 8.35 1.37 7.38
N LEU A 69 9.38 1.20 6.57
CA LEU A 69 9.58 0.00 5.75
C LEU A 69 9.82 -1.23 6.62
N ASP A 70 10.46 -1.10 7.78
CA ASP A 70 10.70 -2.22 8.69
C ASP A 70 9.36 -2.75 9.23
N ALA A 71 8.47 -1.87 9.68
CA ALA A 71 7.15 -2.26 10.17
C ALA A 71 6.25 -2.79 9.05
N LEU A 72 6.19 -2.09 7.90
CA LEU A 72 5.39 -2.53 6.76
C LEU A 72 5.87 -3.86 6.20
N ARG A 73 7.20 -4.08 6.15
CA ARG A 73 7.78 -5.34 5.71
C ARG A 73 7.44 -6.48 6.66
N ALA A 74 7.51 -6.23 7.98
CA ALA A 74 7.13 -7.24 8.97
C ALA A 74 5.67 -7.69 8.81
N VAL A 75 4.74 -6.76 8.54
CA VAL A 75 3.34 -7.09 8.23
C VAL A 75 3.26 -7.88 6.92
N ALA A 76 3.84 -7.37 5.84
CA ALA A 76 3.78 -8.01 4.52
C ALA A 76 4.34 -9.44 4.54
N ASP A 77 5.48 -9.66 5.18
CA ASP A 77 6.12 -10.98 5.28
C ASP A 77 5.28 -11.97 6.09
N ARG A 78 4.61 -11.52 7.17
CA ARG A 78 3.70 -12.36 7.98
C ARG A 78 2.54 -12.91 7.16
N HIS A 79 2.08 -12.14 6.17
CA HIS A 79 0.96 -12.46 5.29
C HIS A 79 1.40 -13.00 3.92
N GLY A 80 2.71 -13.09 3.64
CA GLY A 80 3.23 -13.53 2.35
C GLY A 80 2.88 -12.59 1.20
N LEU A 81 2.75 -11.29 1.47
CA LEU A 81 2.37 -10.27 0.51
C LEU A 81 3.62 -9.54 -0.03
N PRO A 82 3.70 -9.27 -1.34
CA PRO A 82 4.70 -8.35 -1.88
C PRO A 82 4.43 -6.92 -1.41
N LEU A 83 5.50 -6.23 -1.01
CA LEU A 83 5.52 -4.79 -0.74
C LEU A 83 6.14 -4.07 -1.95
N ILE A 84 5.40 -3.13 -2.52
CA ILE A 84 5.79 -2.35 -3.70
C ILE A 84 5.97 -0.89 -3.26
N GLU A 85 7.11 -0.31 -3.59
CA GLU A 85 7.45 1.06 -3.22
C GLU A 85 7.18 2.02 -4.38
N ASP A 86 6.39 3.06 -4.12
CA ASP A 86 6.23 4.23 -4.96
C ASP A 86 7.19 5.33 -4.48
N CYS A 87 8.35 5.36 -5.13
CA CYS A 87 9.46 6.29 -4.89
C CYS A 87 9.37 7.55 -5.77
N ALA A 88 8.21 7.91 -6.31
CA ALA A 88 8.12 9.06 -7.21
C ALA A 88 8.47 10.40 -6.53
N GLN A 89 8.43 10.46 -5.20
CA GLN A 89 8.69 11.66 -4.39
C GLN A 89 9.89 11.51 -3.42
N ALA A 90 10.65 10.41 -3.50
CA ALA A 90 11.84 10.13 -2.68
C ALA A 90 12.82 9.20 -3.40
#